data_AF-A0A971HP71-F1
#
_entry.id   AF-A0A971HP71-F1
#
_cell.length_a   1.000
_cell.length_b   1.000
_cell.length_c   1.000
_cell.angle_alpha   90.00
_cell.angle_beta   90.00
_cell.angle_gamma   90.00
#
_symmetry.space_group_name_H-M   'P 1'
#
loop_
_entity.id
_entity.type
_entity.pdbx_description
1 polymer ?
#
loop_
_entity_poly.entity_id
_entity_poly.type
_entity_poly.pdbx_seq_one_letter_code
_entity_poly.pdbx_strand_id
1 'polypeptide(L)'
;MFSLTKPEIGSLRILVLIPIVLGFFYSFFNESYVSISDLAVEEMKRIDFSSNSGANIILKSLSLTKTGGEGVFINEASFDELVKLPGIASATANQIIQERAIRKFDDWDDIIERVKGMGTGKVENLKSLGVRVNVE
;
A
#
# COMPACT_ATOMS: atom_id res chain seq x y z
N MET A 1 4.81 -42.61 37.02
CA MET A 1 3.93 -42.70 35.83
C MET A 1 3.03 -41.48 35.88
N PHE A 2 3.40 -40.39 35.18
CA PHE A 2 2.63 -39.14 35.22
C PHE A 2 1.38 -39.30 34.35
N SER A 3 0.22 -39.46 34.98
CA SER A 3 -1.06 -39.55 34.29
C SER A 3 -1.68 -38.16 34.24
N LEU A 4 -1.52 -37.47 33.10
CA LEU A 4 -2.07 -36.14 32.88
C LEU A 4 -3.57 -36.25 32.60
N THR A 5 -4.36 -35.44 33.30
CA THR A 5 -5.81 -35.43 33.14
C THR A 5 -6.20 -34.71 31.84
N LYS A 6 -7.35 -35.07 31.24
CA LYS A 6 -7.86 -34.49 29.97
C LYS A 6 -7.72 -32.95 29.83
N PRO A 7 -7.94 -32.11 30.86
CA PRO A 7 -7.74 -30.66 30.73
C PRO A 7 -6.28 -30.23 30.56
N GLU A 8 -5.31 -30.96 31.12
CA GLU A 8 -3.89 -30.60 31.06
C GLU A 8 -3.30 -30.80 29.66
N ILE A 9 -3.84 -31.76 28.91
CA ILE A 9 -3.50 -31.98 27.49
C ILE A 9 -3.94 -30.79 26.62
N GLY A 10 -5.05 -30.13 26.98
CA GLY A 10 -5.53 -28.93 26.28
C GLY A 10 -4.62 -27.72 26.47
N SER A 11 -4.19 -27.48 27.71
CA SER A 11 -3.28 -26.38 28.05
C SER A 11 -1.90 -26.54 27.41
N LEU A 12 -1.39 -27.76 27.30
CA LEU A 12 -0.12 -28.05 26.62
C LEU A 12 -0.19 -27.79 25.11
N ARG A 13 -1.33 -28.05 24.46
CA ARG A 13 -1.51 -27.77 23.02
C ARG A 13 -1.50 -26.27 22.73
N ILE A 14 -2.11 -25.45 23.59
CA ILE A 14 -2.12 -24.00 23.46
C ILE A 14 -0.70 -23.45 23.65
N LEU A 15 0.04 -23.94 24.66
CA LEU A 15 1.42 -23.51 24.94
C LEU A 15 2.37 -23.77 23.74
N VAL A 16 2.17 -24.86 23.01
CA VAL A 16 2.96 -25.21 21.82
C VAL A 16 2.51 -24.45 20.57
N LEU A 17 1.23 -24.08 20.46
CA LEU A 17 0.68 -23.35 19.31
C LEU A 17 0.97 -21.86 19.34
N ILE A 18 1.09 -21.23 20.52
CA ILE A 18 1.38 -19.79 20.66
C ILE A 18 2.64 -19.34 19.88
N PRO A 19 3.82 -19.97 20.03
CA PRO A 19 5.03 -19.54 19.30
C PRO A 19 4.94 -19.80 17.79
N ILE A 20 4.18 -20.81 17.35
CA ILE A 20 3.95 -21.09 15.93
C ILE A 20 3.05 -20.02 15.31
N VAL A 21 1.97 -19.65 16.01
CA VAL A 21 1.05 -18.60 15.56
C VAL A 21 1.73 -17.23 15.61
N LEU A 22 2.50 -16.93 16.66
CA LEU A 22 3.30 -15.69 16.72
C LEU A 22 4.40 -15.67 15.65
N GLY A 23 5.11 -16.78 15.42
CA GLY A 23 6.16 -16.85 14.40
C GLY A 23 5.60 -16.72 12.97
N PHE A 24 4.43 -17.31 12.70
CA PHE A 24 3.70 -17.13 11.45
C PHE A 24 3.22 -15.69 11.28
N PHE A 25 2.74 -15.06 12.37
CA PHE A 25 2.39 -13.64 12.37
C PHE A 25 3.62 -12.76 12.09
N TYR A 26 4.75 -13.00 12.75
CA TYR A 26 5.98 -12.24 12.50
C TYR A 26 6.52 -12.40 11.07
N SER A 27 6.44 -13.59 10.48
CA SER A 27 6.86 -13.79 9.06
C SER A 27 5.94 -13.09 8.07
N PHE A 28 4.69 -12.83 8.43
CA PHE A 28 3.72 -12.12 7.58
C PHE A 28 3.80 -10.59 7.72
N PHE A 29 4.38 -10.08 8.81
CA PHE A 29 4.45 -8.64 9.12
C PHE A 29 5.84 -8.03 8.98
N ASN A 30 6.87 -8.82 8.68
CA ASN A 30 8.25 -8.34 8.69
C ASN A 30 8.96 -8.51 7.34
N GLU A 31 8.56 -7.69 6.37
CA GLU A 31 9.32 -7.36 5.14
C GLU A 31 8.66 -6.07 4.62
N SER A 32 9.27 -4.89 4.52
CA SER A 32 10.66 -4.60 4.16
C SER A 32 11.09 -3.29 4.84
N TYR A 33 12.26 -3.30 5.48
CA TYR A 33 13.01 -2.10 5.76
C TYR A 33 13.46 -1.54 4.40
N VAL A 34 12.92 -0.41 3.98
CA VAL A 34 13.54 0.36 2.90
C VAL A 34 14.87 0.85 3.47
N SER A 35 15.97 0.34 2.92
CA SER A 35 17.29 0.86 3.29
C SER A 35 17.37 2.30 2.80
N ILE A 36 17.53 3.25 3.73
CA ILE A 36 17.78 4.67 3.42
C ILE A 36 19.09 4.85 2.62
N SER A 37 19.91 3.80 2.49
CA SER A 37 21.13 3.81 1.66
C SER A 37 20.88 3.75 0.15
N ASP A 38 19.66 3.47 -0.33
CA ASP A 38 19.33 3.59 -1.77
C ASP A 38 18.88 5.02 -2.14
N LEU A 39 18.84 5.93 -1.16
CA LEU A 39 18.95 7.37 -1.41
C LEU A 39 20.40 7.70 -1.77
N ALA A 40 20.92 7.08 -2.83
CA ALA A 40 21.87 7.76 -3.68
C ALA A 40 21.11 8.97 -4.24
N VAL A 41 21.18 10.07 -3.50
CA VAL A 41 20.91 11.41 -3.99
C VAL A 41 21.91 11.63 -5.11
N GLU A 42 21.55 11.17 -6.31
CA GLU A 42 22.26 11.58 -7.51
C GLU A 42 22.00 13.07 -7.64
N GLU A 43 23.07 13.80 -7.40
CA GLU A 43 23.14 15.24 -7.42
C GLU A 43 22.38 15.82 -8.61
N MET A 44 21.51 16.79 -8.30
CA MET A 44 21.54 18.09 -8.95
C MET A 44 21.59 18.05 -10.49
N LYS A 45 20.41 18.00 -11.12
CA LYS A 45 20.24 18.71 -12.38
C LYS A 45 19.76 20.13 -12.06
N ARG A 46 20.70 21.07 -11.87
CA ARG A 46 20.39 22.50 -11.83
C ARG A 46 19.62 22.86 -13.10
N ILE A 47 18.43 23.42 -12.95
CA ILE A 47 17.75 24.08 -14.05
C ILE A 47 18.24 25.53 -14.05
N ASP A 48 19.20 25.85 -14.90
CA ASP A 48 19.63 27.22 -15.15
C ASP A 48 18.58 27.91 -16.03
N PHE A 49 17.69 28.68 -15.41
CA PHE A 49 16.65 29.41 -16.13
C PHE A 49 17.17 30.77 -16.61
N SER A 50 17.86 30.79 -17.75
CA SER A 50 18.11 32.03 -18.51
C SER A 50 16.86 32.38 -19.31
N SER A 51 15.96 33.15 -18.72
CA SER A 51 14.81 33.73 -19.43
C SER A 51 15.31 34.84 -20.36
N ASN A 52 15.54 34.49 -21.62
CA ASN A 52 15.59 35.47 -22.69
C ASN A 52 15.05 34.83 -23.97
N SER A 53 14.20 35.59 -24.68
CA SER A 53 13.65 35.31 -25.99
C SER A 53 12.28 34.59 -26.03
N GLY A 54 11.28 35.34 -26.51
CA GLY A 54 9.89 34.93 -26.66
C GLY A 54 9.68 33.85 -27.72
N ALA A 55 9.84 32.60 -27.31
CA ALA A 55 9.38 31.44 -28.05
C ALA A 55 8.53 30.56 -27.13
N ASN A 56 7.40 30.09 -27.64
CA ASN A 56 6.54 29.09 -27.02
C ASN A 56 7.33 27.80 -26.76
N ILE A 57 8.02 27.70 -25.61
CA ILE A 57 8.69 26.48 -25.17
C ILE A 57 7.83 25.83 -24.08
N ILE A 58 7.18 24.78 -24.54
CA ILE A 58 6.40 23.77 -23.85
C ILE A 58 7.16 23.24 -22.63
N LEU A 59 6.88 23.80 -21.46
CA LEU A 59 7.15 23.22 -20.14
C LEU A 59 5.77 22.87 -19.57
N LYS A 60 5.11 21.72 -19.76
CA LYS A 60 5.52 20.29 -19.83
C LYS A 60 6.62 19.86 -18.85
N SER A 61 6.98 20.70 -17.90
CA SER A 61 7.44 20.24 -16.58
C SER A 61 6.17 20.05 -15.75
N LEU A 62 5.71 18.81 -15.74
CA LEU A 62 4.44 18.35 -15.17
C LEU A 62 4.39 18.56 -13.65
N SER A 63 4.12 19.78 -13.22
CA SER A 63 3.41 20.00 -11.96
C SER A 63 1.93 19.67 -12.17
N LEU A 64 1.64 18.40 -12.46
CA LEU A 64 0.32 17.83 -12.17
C LEU A 64 0.27 17.52 -10.68
N THR A 65 0.49 18.52 -9.83
CA THR A 65 -0.18 18.51 -8.54
C THR A 65 -1.65 18.72 -8.88
N LYS A 66 -2.37 17.61 -9.05
CA LYS A 66 -3.82 17.56 -9.20
C LYS A 66 -4.45 18.03 -7.89
N THR A 67 -4.29 19.31 -7.59
CA THR A 67 -4.96 20.02 -6.51
C THR A 67 -6.23 20.61 -7.13
N GLY A 68 -7.28 19.80 -7.17
CA GLY A 68 -8.55 20.24 -7.72
C GLY A 68 -9.58 19.13 -7.70
N GLY A 69 -10.11 18.80 -6.52
CA GLY A 69 -11.45 18.21 -6.35
C GLY A 69 -11.75 16.85 -7.00
N GLU A 70 -10.77 16.14 -7.52
CA GLU A 70 -10.96 14.85 -8.17
C GLU A 70 -10.37 13.76 -7.28
N GLY A 71 -11.24 12.86 -6.82
CA GLY A 71 -10.91 11.81 -5.87
C GLY A 71 -9.72 10.93 -6.29
N VAL A 72 -9.09 10.29 -5.31
CA VAL A 72 -7.97 9.36 -5.56
C VAL A 72 -8.52 8.12 -6.27
N PHE A 73 -7.95 7.75 -7.41
CA PHE A 73 -8.34 6.55 -8.15
C PHE A 73 -7.38 5.40 -7.86
N ILE A 74 -7.87 4.27 -7.33
CA ILE A 74 -7.02 3.13 -6.93
C ILE A 74 -6.20 2.55 -8.10
N ASN A 75 -6.77 2.51 -9.31
CA ASN A 75 -6.08 1.97 -10.48
C ASN A 75 -4.96 2.89 -11.02
N GLU A 76 -4.94 4.16 -10.64
CA GLU A 76 -3.99 5.17 -11.17
C GLU A 76 -3.08 5.77 -10.09
N ALA A 77 -3.48 5.70 -8.83
CA ALA A 77 -2.78 6.32 -7.72
C ALA A 77 -1.32 5.86 -7.62
N SER A 78 -0.41 6.77 -7.36
CA SER A 78 0.98 6.46 -7.05
C SER A 78 1.12 5.75 -5.70
N PHE A 79 2.27 5.13 -5.45
CA PHE A 79 2.56 4.49 -4.16
C PHE A 79 2.38 5.47 -2.98
N ASP A 80 2.92 6.69 -3.11
CA ASP A 80 2.84 7.71 -2.07
C ASP A 80 1.41 8.19 -1.82
N GLU A 81 0.57 8.24 -2.85
CA GLU A 81 -0.85 8.58 -2.70
C GLU A 81 -1.60 7.46 -1.99
N LEU A 82 -1.30 6.20 -2.29
CA LEU A 82 -1.92 5.05 -1.62
C LEU A 82 -1.55 4.98 -0.14
N VAL A 83 -0.28 5.20 0.23
CA VAL A 83 0.16 5.15 1.64
C VAL A 83 -0.38 6.31 2.48
N LYS A 84 -0.74 7.44 1.86
CA LYS A 84 -1.40 8.55 2.54
C LYS A 84 -2.86 8.24 2.92
N LEU A 85 -3.47 7.21 2.33
CA LEU A 85 -4.84 6.83 2.62
C LEU A 85 -4.94 6.11 3.98
N PRO A 86 -5.91 6.47 4.83
CA PRO A 86 -6.02 5.87 6.15
C PRO A 86 -6.35 4.38 6.05
N GLY A 87 -5.58 3.57 6.78
CA GLY A 87 -5.73 2.11 6.79
C GLY A 87 -5.04 1.40 5.63
N ILE A 88 -4.37 2.12 4.72
CA ILE A 88 -3.46 1.56 3.71
C ILE A 88 -2.01 1.77 4.20
N ALA A 89 -1.32 0.67 4.47
CA ALA A 89 0.11 0.68 4.78
C ALA A 89 0.93 0.40 3.51
N SER A 90 2.26 0.58 3.59
CA SER A 90 3.21 0.29 2.50
C SER A 90 3.01 -1.11 1.88
N ALA A 91 2.78 -2.12 2.71
CA ALA A 91 2.53 -3.49 2.25
C ALA A 91 1.25 -3.58 1.39
N THR A 92 0.15 -3.00 1.85
CA THR A 92 -1.12 -2.96 1.11
C THR A 92 -1.00 -2.14 -0.16
N ALA A 93 -0.31 -0.99 -0.12
CA ALA A 93 -0.06 -0.16 -1.30
C ALA A 93 0.76 -0.91 -2.36
N ASN A 94 1.82 -1.62 -1.95
CA ASN A 94 2.61 -2.46 -2.85
C ASN A 94 1.77 -3.57 -3.49
N GLN A 95 0.93 -4.24 -2.70
CA GLN A 95 0.06 -5.28 -3.22
C GLN A 95 -0.95 -4.73 -4.24
N ILE A 96 -1.56 -3.57 -3.96
CA ILE A 96 -2.45 -2.88 -4.91
C ILE A 96 -1.72 -2.61 -6.24
N ILE A 97 -0.48 -2.13 -6.21
CA ILE A 97 0.32 -1.84 -7.40
C ILE A 97 0.64 -3.13 -8.19
N GLN A 98 1.02 -4.20 -7.49
CA GLN A 98 1.33 -5.48 -8.12
C GLN A 98 0.09 -6.10 -8.79
N GLU A 99 -1.03 -6.12 -8.07
CA GLU A 99 -2.29 -6.71 -8.55
C GLU A 99 -2.82 -5.94 -9.77
N ARG A 100 -2.87 -4.60 -9.71
CA ARG A 100 -3.35 -3.79 -10.85
C ARG A 100 -2.42 -3.84 -12.06
N ALA A 101 -1.13 -4.13 -11.86
CA ALA A 101 -0.17 -4.32 -12.96
C ALA A 101 -0.45 -5.61 -13.74
N ILE A 102 -1.00 -6.63 -13.07
CA ILE A 102 -1.49 -7.85 -13.72
C ILE A 102 -2.84 -7.58 -14.40
N ARG A 103 -3.79 -7.04 -13.63
CA ARG A 103 -5.15 -6.73 -14.09
C ARG A 103 -5.73 -5.62 -13.22
N LYS A 104 -6.16 -4.52 -13.85
CA LYS A 104 -6.88 -3.42 -13.18
C LYS A 104 -8.05 -3.95 -12.37
N PHE A 105 -8.37 -3.27 -11.28
CA PHE A 105 -9.52 -3.63 -10.45
C PHE A 105 -10.81 -3.15 -11.10
N ASP A 106 -11.82 -4.02 -11.14
CA ASP A 106 -13.13 -3.69 -11.72
C ASP A 106 -14.05 -3.02 -10.69
N ASP A 107 -13.97 -3.45 -9.43
CA ASP A 107 -14.78 -2.89 -8.35
C ASP A 107 -14.05 -3.01 -7.00
N TRP A 108 -14.76 -2.61 -5.93
CA TRP A 108 -14.22 -2.71 -4.58
C TRP A 108 -14.16 -4.14 -4.05
N ASP A 109 -15.01 -5.03 -4.56
CA ASP A 109 -15.06 -6.42 -4.11
C ASP A 109 -13.87 -7.21 -4.68
N ASP A 110 -13.45 -6.93 -5.93
CA ASP A 110 -12.22 -7.43 -6.55
C ASP A 110 -10.98 -6.99 -5.76
N ILE A 111 -10.97 -5.77 -5.22
CA ILE A 111 -9.88 -5.32 -4.33
C ILE A 111 -9.89 -6.11 -3.03
N ILE A 112 -11.05 -6.35 -2.41
CA ILE A 112 -11.15 -7.12 -1.15
C ILE A 112 -10.70 -8.58 -1.36
N GLU A 113 -11.04 -9.18 -2.50
CA GLU A 113 -10.65 -10.56 -2.81
C GLU A 113 -9.15 -10.70 -3.06
N ARG A 114 -8.56 -9.75 -3.80
CA ARG A 114 -7.17 -9.85 -4.28
C ARG A 114 -6.16 -9.19 -3.35
N VAL A 115 -6.55 -8.17 -2.59
CA VAL A 115 -5.65 -7.40 -1.72
C VAL A 115 -5.82 -7.82 -0.26
N LYS A 116 -4.81 -8.49 0.28
CA LYS A 116 -4.81 -9.00 1.66
C LYS A 116 -4.86 -7.83 2.65
N GLY A 117 -5.74 -7.95 3.65
CA GLY A 117 -5.93 -6.89 4.66
C GLY A 117 -6.76 -5.70 4.18
N MET A 118 -7.36 -5.80 2.98
CA MET A 118 -8.44 -4.94 2.55
C MET A 118 -9.78 -5.54 2.99
N GLY A 119 -10.49 -4.88 3.90
CA GLY A 119 -11.79 -5.32 4.41
C GLY A 119 -12.85 -4.25 4.23
N THR A 120 -14.12 -4.62 4.39
CA THR A 120 -15.29 -3.75 4.19
C THR A 120 -15.18 -2.43 4.94
N GLY A 121 -14.81 -2.45 6.23
CA GLY A 121 -14.68 -1.22 7.03
C GLY A 121 -13.60 -0.26 6.52
N LYS A 122 -12.50 -0.78 5.97
CA LYS A 122 -11.49 0.08 5.33
C LYS A 122 -11.99 0.64 4.01
N VAL A 123 -12.65 -0.17 3.19
CA VAL A 123 -13.23 0.25 1.91
C VAL A 123 -14.28 1.34 2.13
N GLU A 124 -15.14 1.22 3.13
CA GLU A 124 -16.10 2.26 3.50
C GLU A 124 -15.43 3.59 3.88
N ASN A 125 -14.34 3.53 4.66
CA ASN A 125 -13.54 4.71 4.99
C ASN A 125 -12.90 5.34 3.74
N LEU A 126 -12.43 4.53 2.80
CA LEU A 126 -11.86 5.05 1.55
C LEU A 126 -12.95 5.69 0.67
N LYS A 127 -14.13 5.07 0.58
CA LYS A 127 -15.30 5.61 -0.14
C LYS A 127 -15.74 6.96 0.44
N SER A 128 -15.76 7.09 1.78
CA SER A 128 -16.14 8.35 2.44
C SER A 128 -15.14 9.48 2.20
N LEU A 129 -13.87 9.14 1.98
CA LEU A 129 -12.81 10.08 1.58
C LEU A 129 -12.82 10.42 0.08
N GLY A 130 -13.79 9.89 -0.67
CA GLY A 130 -13.92 10.15 -2.10
C GLY A 130 -12.93 9.35 -2.97
N VAL A 131 -12.28 8.33 -2.41
CA VAL A 131 -11.48 7.38 -3.19
C VAL A 131 -12.42 6.54 -4.07
N ARG A 132 -12.00 6.26 -5.31
CA ARG A 132 -12.80 5.53 -6.30
C ARG A 132 -11.95 4.49 -7.01
N VAL A 133 -12.61 3.50 -7.61
CA VAL A 133 -12.01 2.59 -8.59
C VAL A 133 -12.37 3.14 -9.96
N ASN A 134 -11.38 3.44 -10.81
CA ASN A 134 -11.65 3.83 -12.18
C ASN A 134 -11.82 2.55 -13.01
N VAL A 135 -13.02 2.35 -13.55
CA VAL A 135 -13.35 1.22 -14.43
C VAL A 135 -13.45 1.82 -15.82
N GLU A 136 -12.46 1.55 -16.67
CA GLU A 136 -12.49 1.95 -18.08
C GLU A 136 -13.33 0.98 -18.91
#